data_AF-A0A392QPS3-F1
#
_entry.id   AF-A0A392QPS3-F1
#
_cell.length_a   1.000
_cell.length_b   1.000
_cell.length_c   1.000
_cell.angle_alpha   90.00
_cell.angle_beta   90.00
_cell.angle_gamma   90.00
#
_symmetry.space_group_name_H-M   'P 1'
#
loop_
_entity.id
_entity.type
_entity.pdbx_description
1 polymer ?
#
loop_
_entity_poly.entity_id
_entity_poly.type
_entity_poly.pdbx_seq_one_letter_code
_entity_poly.pdbx_strand_id
1 'polypeptide(L)'
;GLMNLVGCWFGAVPTCHGAGGLAGQYKFGGRSGGCVALLGVTKLVLGIVLGTSLAEFLKQFPVGILGVLLLFAGIELALCARDMNSKEDFFVALICTAVSLVGSSASLGFVIGMKVYMLFKLRNYTKDKHKPLESTTSRFESTTSKFEES
;
A
#
# COMPACT_ATOMS: atom_id res chain seq x y z
N GLY A 1 -17.48 -1.13 -0.62
CA GLY A 1 -18.52 -0.31 -1.26
C GLY A 1 -19.75 -0.20 -0.37
N LEU A 2 -20.50 -1.30 -0.21
CA LEU A 2 -21.75 -1.33 0.54
C LEU A 2 -21.65 -0.78 1.98
N MET A 3 -20.55 -1.08 2.69
CA MET A 3 -20.29 -0.55 4.03
C MET A 3 -20.30 0.99 4.10
N ASN A 4 -19.86 1.66 3.04
CA ASN A 4 -19.78 3.12 3.00
C ASN A 4 -21.15 3.75 2.69
N LEU A 5 -21.93 3.10 1.83
CA LEU A 5 -23.31 3.51 1.52
C LEU A 5 -24.19 3.48 2.77
N VAL A 6 -24.11 2.40 3.54
CA VAL A 6 -24.88 2.26 4.77
C VAL A 6 -24.28 3.13 5.89
N GLY A 7 -22.95 3.09 6.09
CA GLY A 7 -22.28 3.77 7.20
C GLY A 7 -22.35 5.30 7.13
N CYS A 8 -22.17 5.91 5.94
CA CYS A 8 -22.19 7.36 5.82
C CYS A 8 -23.55 7.98 6.15
N TRP A 9 -24.66 7.23 5.96
CA TRP A 9 -26.00 7.69 6.37
C TRP A 9 -26.10 7.88 7.89
N PHE A 10 -25.33 7.11 8.66
CA PHE A 10 -25.26 7.21 10.12
C PHE A 10 -24.10 8.09 10.61
N GLY A 11 -23.50 8.90 9.73
CA GLY A 11 -22.37 9.78 10.07
C GLY A 11 -21.03 9.05 10.25
N ALA A 12 -20.91 7.80 9.78
CA ALA A 12 -19.63 7.09 9.82
C ALA A 12 -18.62 7.68 8.83
N VAL A 13 -17.35 7.69 9.24
CA VAL A 13 -16.23 8.09 8.37
C VAL A 13 -16.01 7.06 7.25
N PRO A 14 -15.59 7.52 6.05
CA PRO A 14 -15.41 6.61 4.93
C PRO A 14 -14.32 5.58 5.22
N THR A 15 -14.64 4.31 5.00
CA THR A 15 -13.79 3.20 5.41
C THR A 15 -13.35 2.36 4.20
N CYS A 16 -12.10 1.89 4.24
CA CYS A 16 -11.52 0.98 3.25
C CYS A 16 -11.29 -0.43 3.86
N HIS A 17 -10.73 -1.36 3.09
CA HIS A 17 -10.58 -2.77 3.50
C HIS A 17 -9.69 -2.98 4.76
N GLY A 18 -8.99 -1.95 5.24
CA GLY A 18 -8.35 -1.95 6.56
C GLY A 18 -7.26 -3.02 6.74
N ALA A 19 -6.24 -3.03 5.88
CA ALA A 19 -5.21 -4.07 5.88
C ALA A 19 -4.46 -4.22 7.22
N GLY A 20 -4.09 -3.12 7.87
CA GLY A 20 -3.32 -3.16 9.13
C GLY A 20 -4.07 -3.81 10.30
N GLY A 21 -5.37 -3.50 10.44
CA GLY A 21 -6.21 -4.12 11.48
C GLY A 21 -6.46 -5.61 11.22
N LEU A 22 -6.67 -5.98 9.95
CA LEU A 22 -6.81 -7.38 9.54
C LEU A 22 -5.52 -8.17 9.77
N ALA A 23 -4.36 -7.58 9.48
CA ALA A 23 -3.06 -8.20 9.75
C ALA A 23 -2.85 -8.45 11.26
N GLY A 24 -3.25 -7.51 12.10
CA GLY A 24 -3.24 -7.69 13.57
C GLY A 24 -4.11 -8.87 14.00
N GLN A 25 -5.36 -8.94 13.53
CA GLN A 25 -6.26 -10.06 13.83
C GLN A 25 -5.70 -11.40 13.38
N TYR A 26 -5.04 -11.41 12.21
CA TYR A 26 -4.37 -12.60 11.70
C TYR A 26 -3.20 -13.04 12.60
N LYS A 27 -2.38 -12.10 13.10
CA LYS A 27 -1.30 -12.36 14.07
C LYS A 27 -1.83 -12.88 15.41
N PHE A 28 -3.01 -12.44 15.83
CA PHE A 28 -3.69 -12.94 17.04
C PHE A 28 -4.42 -14.29 16.84
N GLY A 29 -4.31 -14.93 15.67
CA GLY A 29 -4.89 -16.24 15.40
C GLY A 29 -6.29 -16.22 14.75
N GLY A 30 -6.82 -15.04 14.44
CA GLY A 30 -8.07 -14.88 13.69
C GLY A 30 -7.88 -15.24 12.21
N ARG A 31 -8.25 -16.47 11.82
CA ARG A 31 -8.14 -16.96 10.43
C ARG A 31 -9.41 -16.78 9.59
N SER A 32 -10.48 -16.23 10.16
CA SER A 32 -11.76 -16.02 9.46
C SER A 32 -12.24 -14.57 9.58
N GLY A 33 -12.93 -14.08 8.53
CA GLY A 33 -13.59 -12.76 8.55
C GLY A 33 -14.71 -12.66 9.59
N GLY A 34 -15.27 -13.81 10.01
CA GLY A 34 -16.28 -13.87 11.07
C GLY A 34 -15.74 -13.44 12.44
N CYS A 35 -14.47 -13.72 12.74
CA CYS A 35 -13.83 -13.27 13.98
C CYS A 35 -13.77 -11.74 14.04
N VAL A 36 -13.38 -11.09 12.93
CA VAL A 36 -13.35 -9.63 12.81
C VAL A 36 -14.76 -9.04 12.89
N ALA A 37 -15.75 -9.68 12.27
CA ALA A 37 -17.15 -9.25 12.34
C ALA A 37 -17.70 -9.31 13.77
N LEU A 38 -17.44 -10.40 14.51
CA LEU A 38 -17.84 -10.54 15.91
C LEU A 38 -17.21 -9.47 16.79
N LEU A 39 -15.91 -9.19 16.64
CA LEU A 39 -15.25 -8.11 17.36
C LEU A 39 -15.86 -6.74 17.04
N GLY A 40 -16.20 -6.49 15.77
CA GLY A 40 -16.90 -5.29 15.35
C GLY A 40 -18.28 -5.14 16.01
N VAL A 41 -19.09 -6.21 16.00
CA VAL A 41 -20.41 -6.23 16.63
C VAL A 41 -20.31 -6.04 18.13
N THR A 42 -19.39 -6.73 18.81
CA THR A 42 -19.18 -6.58 20.25
C THR A 42 -18.79 -5.14 20.60
N LYS A 43 -17.90 -4.52 19.82
CA LYS A 43 -17.51 -3.12 20.01
C LYS A 43 -18.68 -2.16 19.77
N LEU A 44 -19.54 -2.45 18.80
CA LEU A 44 -20.75 -1.68 18.52
C LEU A 44 -21.75 -1.77 19.67
N VAL A 45 -22.05 -2.97 20.17
CA VAL A 45 -22.94 -3.18 21.32
C VAL A 45 -22.37 -2.47 22.55
N LEU A 46 -21.07 -2.61 22.81
CA LEU A 46 -20.40 -1.94 23.92
C LEU A 46 -20.48 -0.42 23.81
N GLY A 47 -20.33 0.13 22.61
CA GLY A 47 -20.48 1.56 22.33
C GLY A 47 -21.91 2.06 22.54
N ILE A 48 -22.93 1.27 22.23
CA ILE A 48 -24.34 1.63 22.46
C ILE A 48 -24.69 1.57 23.95
N VAL A 49 -24.20 0.56 24.68
CA VAL A 49 -24.53 0.35 26.10
C VAL A 49 -23.76 1.33 27.01
N LEU A 50 -22.47 1.56 26.76
CA LEU A 50 -21.60 2.39 27.61
C LEU A 50 -21.37 3.81 27.09
N GLY A 51 -21.58 4.06 25.79
CA GLY A 51 -21.54 5.37 25.15
C GLY A 51 -20.50 6.36 25.68
N THR A 52 -20.96 7.28 26.51
CA THR A 52 -20.17 8.38 27.07
C THR A 52 -19.13 7.92 28.09
N SER A 53 -19.43 6.91 28.91
CA SER A 53 -18.52 6.38 29.93
C SER A 53 -17.29 5.71 29.31
N LEU A 54 -17.48 5.01 28.18
CA LEU A 54 -16.37 4.41 27.45
C LEU A 54 -15.46 5.48 26.83
N ALA A 55 -16.04 6.57 26.33
CA ALA A 55 -15.29 7.68 25.74
C ALA A 55 -14.41 8.39 26.77
N GLU A 56 -14.87 8.57 28.01
CA GLU A 56 -14.07 9.13 29.10
C GLU A 56 -12.94 8.18 29.52
N PHE A 57 -13.21 6.88 29.58
CA PHE A 57 -12.18 5.88 29.86
C PHE A 57 -11.10 5.83 28.76
N LEU A 58 -11.51 5.91 27.50
CA LEU A 58 -10.61 5.95 26.34
C LEU A 58 -9.74 7.21 26.31
N LYS A 59 -10.18 8.34 26.90
CA LYS A 59 -9.35 9.55 27.04
C LYS A 59 -8.21 9.37 28.04
N GLN A 60 -8.35 8.47 29.01
CA GLN A 60 -7.28 8.15 29.97
C GLN A 60 -6.17 7.29 29.34
N PHE A 61 -6.40 6.71 28.15
CA PHE A 61 -5.37 5.92 27.48
C PHE A 61 -4.20 6.82 27.03
N PRO A 62 -2.96 6.45 27.37
CA PRO A 62 -1.80 7.25 27.01
C PRO A 62 -1.62 7.26 25.49
N VAL A 63 -1.60 8.47 24.92
CA VAL A 63 -1.38 8.70 23.48
C VAL A 63 -0.10 8.06 22.96
N GLY A 64 0.90 7.86 23.82
CA GLY A 64 2.14 7.16 23.48
C GLY A 64 1.93 5.71 23.02
N ILE A 65 1.02 4.96 23.67
CA ILE A 65 0.73 3.58 23.27
C ILE A 65 0.04 3.55 21.91
N LEU A 66 -0.92 4.45 21.67
CA LEU A 66 -1.58 4.57 20.37
C LEU A 66 -0.58 4.92 19.27
N GLY A 67 0.36 5.83 19.55
CA GLY A 67 1.42 6.21 18.62
C GLY A 67 2.32 5.02 18.25
N VAL A 68 2.78 4.24 19.22
CA VAL A 68 3.64 3.06 18.96
C VAL A 68 2.90 2.00 18.15
N LEU A 69 1.62 1.73 18.45
CA LEU A 69 0.80 0.79 17.67
C LEU A 69 0.63 1.27 16.22
N LEU A 70 0.42 2.57 16.02
CA LEU A 70 0.29 3.16 14.68
C LEU A 70 1.61 3.09 13.91
N LEU A 71 2.73 3.35 14.59
CA LEU A 71 4.07 3.25 14.03
C LEU A 71 4.36 1.81 13.59
N PHE A 72 4.05 0.82 14.43
CA PHE A 72 4.22 -0.60 14.10
C PHE A 72 3.39 -1.02 12.88
N ALA A 73 2.11 -0.63 12.83
CA ALA A 73 1.26 -0.89 11.68
C ALA A 73 1.77 -0.19 10.41
N GLY A 74 2.30 1.03 10.54
CA GLY A 74 2.92 1.78 9.45
C GLY A 74 4.19 1.12 8.93
N ILE A 75 5.06 0.61 9.81
CA ILE A 75 6.27 -0.13 9.43
C ILE A 75 5.91 -1.43 8.69
N GLU A 76 4.96 -2.21 9.20
CA GLU A 76 4.52 -3.44 8.51
C GLU A 76 4.04 -3.14 7.09
N LEU A 77 3.24 -2.08 6.91
CA LEU A 77 2.77 -1.67 5.59
C LEU A 77 3.92 -1.15 4.70
N ALA A 78 4.87 -0.42 5.28
CA ALA A 78 6.06 0.07 4.57
C ALA A 78 7.00 -1.05 4.14
N LEU A 79 7.15 -2.11 4.96
CA LEU A 79 7.91 -3.31 4.62
C LEU A 79 7.25 -4.06 3.47
N CYS A 80 5.93 -4.23 3.48
CA CYS A 80 5.19 -4.78 2.34
C CYS A 80 5.36 -3.94 1.07
N ALA A 81 5.39 -2.61 1.18
CA ALA A 81 5.67 -1.74 0.05
C ALA A 81 7.13 -1.84 -0.44
N ARG A 82 8.08 -2.14 0.45
CA ARG A 82 9.49 -2.36 0.10
C ARG A 82 9.74 -3.71 -0.55
N ASP A 83 8.95 -4.72 -0.20
CA ASP A 83 9.07 -6.09 -0.72
C ASP A 83 8.57 -6.25 -2.18
N MET A 84 8.23 -5.14 -2.83
CA MET A 84 7.92 -5.15 -4.26
C MET A 84 9.21 -5.40 -5.07
N ASN A 85 9.21 -6.46 -5.89
CA ASN A 85 10.39 -6.93 -6.63
C ASN A 85 10.87 -5.98 -7.74
N SER A 86 10.06 -4.95 -8.09
CA SER A 86 10.44 -3.95 -9.09
C SER A 86 10.90 -2.65 -8.42
N LYS A 87 12.08 -2.16 -8.82
CA LYS A 87 12.63 -0.86 -8.40
C LYS A 87 11.70 0.30 -8.73
N GLU A 88 10.91 0.14 -9.78
CA GLU A 88 9.98 1.12 -10.33
C GLU A 88 8.77 1.29 -9.39
N ASP A 89 8.22 0.17 -8.92
CA ASP A 89 7.09 0.15 -8.01
C ASP A 89 7.46 0.71 -6.64
N PHE A 90 8.66 0.37 -6.13
CA PHE A 90 9.19 0.95 -4.90
C PHE A 90 9.36 2.46 -5.00
N PHE A 91 9.92 2.96 -6.12
CA PHE A 91 10.12 4.39 -6.34
C PHE A 91 8.78 5.14 -6.41
N VAL A 92 7.77 4.55 -7.07
CA VAL A 92 6.41 5.10 -7.13
C VAL A 92 5.77 5.15 -5.74
N ALA A 93 5.88 4.10 -4.94
CA ALA A 93 5.36 4.06 -3.58
C ALA A 93 6.02 5.12 -2.67
N LEU A 94 7.34 5.33 -2.82
CA LEU A 94 8.07 6.37 -2.10
C LEU A 94 7.55 7.76 -2.47
N ILE A 95 7.46 8.08 -3.77
CA ILE A 95 6.96 9.38 -4.23
C ILE A 95 5.53 9.61 -3.75
N CYS A 96 4.65 8.62 -3.88
CA CYS A 96 3.28 8.69 -3.40
C CYS A 96 3.22 9.05 -1.90
N THR A 97 4.05 8.39 -1.08
CA THR A 97 4.13 8.63 0.36
C THR A 97 4.68 10.02 0.68
N ALA A 98 5.77 10.42 0.03
CA ALA A 98 6.40 11.73 0.24
C ALA A 98 5.45 12.89 -0.12
N VAL A 99 4.77 12.79 -1.26
CA VAL A 99 3.79 13.78 -1.71
C VAL A 99 2.56 13.80 -0.81
N SER A 100 2.10 12.64 -0.33
CA SER A 100 0.97 12.57 0.61
C SER A 100 1.30 13.28 1.93
N LEU A 101 2.53 13.14 2.43
CA LEU A 101 3.00 13.79 3.65
C LEU A 101 3.13 15.31 3.49
N VAL A 102 3.76 15.76 2.40
CA VAL A 102 3.98 17.19 2.12
C VAL A 102 2.67 17.90 1.74
N GLY A 103 1.84 17.25 0.93
CA GLY A 103 0.58 17.79 0.42
C GLY A 103 -0.60 17.63 1.37
N SER A 104 -0.40 17.07 2.57
CA SER A 104 -1.43 16.78 3.58
C SER A 104 -2.65 16.02 3.04
N SER A 105 -2.49 15.31 1.91
CA SER A 105 -3.59 14.68 1.19
C SER A 105 -3.12 13.42 0.47
N ALA A 106 -3.70 12.29 0.88
CA ALA A 106 -3.43 11.00 0.25
C ALA A 106 -3.88 10.95 -1.22
N SER A 107 -4.88 11.75 -1.60
CA SER A 107 -5.35 11.85 -2.98
C SER A 107 -4.32 12.47 -3.91
N LEU A 108 -3.65 13.55 -3.50
CA LEU A 108 -2.60 14.18 -4.30
C LEU A 108 -1.40 13.24 -4.48
N GLY A 109 -0.98 12.57 -3.41
CA GLY A 109 0.08 11.56 -3.48
C GLY A 109 -0.25 10.42 -4.43
N PHE A 110 -1.48 9.91 -4.38
CA PHE A 110 -1.94 8.85 -5.28
C PHE A 110 -1.95 9.29 -6.76
N VAL A 111 -2.47 10.48 -7.06
CA VAL A 111 -2.52 11.01 -8.44
C VAL A 111 -1.12 11.20 -9.00
N ILE A 112 -0.20 11.78 -8.21
CA ILE A 112 1.18 12.00 -8.63
C ILE A 112 1.93 10.68 -8.79
N GLY A 113 1.79 9.74 -7.84
CA GLY A 113 2.35 8.40 -7.96
C GLY A 113 1.87 7.66 -9.21
N MET A 114 0.58 7.74 -9.53
CA MET A 114 0.00 7.14 -10.73
C MET A 114 0.55 7.75 -12.02
N LYS A 115 0.75 9.08 -12.07
CA LYS A 115 1.39 9.76 -13.21
C LYS A 115 2.83 9.30 -13.41
N VAL A 116 3.60 9.17 -12.32
CA VAL A 116 4.99 8.68 -12.38
C VAL A 116 5.04 7.24 -12.85
N TYR A 117 4.18 6.37 -12.33
CA TYR A 117 4.08 4.97 -12.77
C TYR A 117 3.75 4.86 -14.25
N MET A 118 2.76 5.63 -14.73
CA MET A 118 2.41 5.66 -16.15
C MET A 118 3.57 6.13 -17.02
N LEU A 119 4.32 7.15 -16.60
CA LEU A 119 5.49 7.64 -17.33
C LEU A 119 6.61 6.59 -17.37
N PHE A 120 6.86 5.91 -16.27
CA PHE A 120 7.86 4.83 -16.21
C PHE A 120 7.48 3.67 -17.12
N LYS A 121 6.21 3.27 -17.09
CA LYS A 121 5.66 2.21 -17.95
C LYS A 121 5.74 2.57 -19.44
N LEU A 122 5.43 3.82 -19.80
CA LEU A 122 5.56 4.31 -21.19
C LEU A 122 7.02 4.33 -21.65
N ARG A 123 7.95 4.74 -20.79
CA ARG A 123 9.40 4.72 -21.11
C ARG A 123 9.92 3.31 -21.32
N ASN A 124 9.51 2.35 -20.49
CA ASN A 124 9.90 0.96 -20.64
C ASN A 124 9.28 0.33 -21.89
N TYR A 125 8.02 0.61 -22.19
CA TYR A 125 7.36 0.14 -23.41
C TYR A 125 8.05 0.65 -24.69
N THR A 126 8.49 1.92 -24.69
CA THR A 126 9.27 2.48 -25.81
C THR A 126 10.68 1.92 -25.87
N LYS A 127 11.33 1.63 -24.73
CA LYS A 127 12.63 0.95 -24.69
C LYS A 127 12.54 -0.47 -25.27
N ASP A 128 11.46 -1.19 -25.01
CA ASP A 128 11.20 -2.51 -25.61
C ASP A 128 11.01 -2.42 -27.14
N LYS A 129 10.32 -1.38 -27.62
CA LYS A 129 10.18 -1.09 -29.06
C LYS A 129 11.48 -0.62 -29.72
N HIS A 130 12.41 -0.07 -28.95
CA HIS A 130 13.69 0.48 -29.40
C HIS A 130 14.88 -0.34 -28.86
N LYS A 131 14.74 -1.67 -28.79
CA LYS A 131 15.88 -2.54 -29.10
C LYS A 131 16.02 -2.58 -30.62
N PRO A 132 16.84 -1.70 -31.26
CA PRO A 132 17.36 -2.06 -32.56
C PRO A 132 18.14 -3.37 -32.40
N LEU A 133 18.10 -4.18 -33.44
CA LEU A 133 18.82 -5.42 -33.76
C LEU A 133 20.32 -5.52 -33.35
N GLU A 134 20.74 -5.10 -32.16
CA GLU A 134 22.13 -5.19 -31.68
C GLU A 134 22.51 -6.59 -31.17
N SER A 135 21.54 -7.53 -31.11
CA SER A 135 21.83 -8.95 -30.86
C SER A 135 22.10 -9.76 -32.14
N THR A 136 22.03 -9.15 -33.32
CA THR A 136 22.34 -9.83 -34.60
C THR A 136 23.69 -9.38 -35.18
N THR A 137 24.13 -8.14 -34.91
CA THR A 137 25.45 -7.65 -35.34
C THR A 137 26.61 -8.23 -34.52
N SER A 138 26.44 -8.43 -33.21
CA SER A 138 27.48 -9.03 -32.34
C SER A 138 27.78 -10.50 -32.66
N ARG A 139 26.87 -11.20 -33.35
CA ARG A 139 27.09 -12.57 -33.86
C ARG A 139 27.78 -12.62 -35.24
N PHE A 140 27.72 -11.54 -36.00
CA PHE A 140 28.39 -11.43 -37.30
C PHE A 140 29.87 -11.06 -37.14
N GLU A 141 30.21 -10.10 -36.26
CA GLU A 141 31.62 -9.72 -36.00
C GLU A 141 32.45 -10.86 -35.39
N SER A 142 31.83 -11.74 -34.62
CA SER A 142 32.51 -12.91 -34.03
C SER A 142 32.72 -14.07 -35.02
N THR A 143 32.11 -14.01 -36.21
CA THR A 143 32.31 -15.01 -37.28
C THR A 143 33.34 -14.54 -38.31
N THR A 144 33.45 -13.24 -38.59
CA THR A 144 34.45 -12.67 -39.51
C THR A 144 35.87 -12.70 -38.92
N SER A 145 36.04 -12.52 -37.61
CA SER A 145 37.36 -12.64 -36.96
C SER A 145 37.94 -14.06 -36.97
N LYS A 146 37.11 -15.10 -37.18
CA LYS A 146 37.59 -16.49 -37.35
C LYS A 146 38.02 -16.84 -38.78
N PHE A 147 37.63 -16.04 -39.78
CA PHE A 147 37.99 -16.28 -41.18
C PHE A 147 39.26 -15.54 -41.61
N GLU A 148 39.66 -14.50 -40.88
CA GLU A 148 40.89 -13.73 -41.16
C GLU A 148 42.15 -14.35 -40.53
N GLU A 149 41.98 -15.39 -39.70
CA GLU A 149 43.06 -16.16 -39.05
C GLU A 149 43.25 -17.56 -39.67
N SER A 150 42.68 -17.82 -40.86
CA SER A 150 42.80 -19.09 -41.63
C SER A 150 43.45 -18.89 -42.98
#